data_AF-A0A024K4C6-F1
#
_entry.id   AF-A0A024K4C6-F1
#
_cell.length_a   1.000
_cell.length_b   1.000
_cell.length_c   1.000
_cell.angle_alpha   90.00
_cell.angle_beta   90.00
_cell.angle_gamma   90.00
#
_symmetry.space_group_name_H-M   'P 1'
#
loop_
_entity.id
_entity.type
_entity.pdbx_description
1 polymer ?
#
loop_
_entity_poly.entity_id
_entity_poly.type
_entity_poly.pdbx_seq_one_letter_code
_entity_poly.pdbx_strand_id
1 'polypeptide(L)' 'MPRLTAYSVKLVAALGKVKAGDFTWLTRPPIDSYQTVWFEWHEELIGAAGLTREEAARSGDAQ' A
#
# COMPACT_ATOMS: atom_id res chain seq x y z
N MET A 1 -7.09 13.76 6.09
CA MET A 1 -5.98 13.78 5.11
C MET A 1 -6.51 13.32 3.76
N PRO A 2 -6.84 14.23 2.82
CA PRO A 2 -7.41 13.85 1.52
C PRO A 2 -6.51 12.94 0.65
N ARG A 3 -5.20 12.88 0.96
CA ARG A 3 -4.22 12.01 0.29
C ARG A 3 -4.45 10.52 0.57
N LEU A 4 -4.71 10.15 1.83
CA LEU A 4 -4.96 8.74 2.22
C LEU A 4 -6.17 8.16 1.49
N THR A 5 -7.23 8.95 1.29
CA THR A 5 -8.42 8.53 0.55
C THR A 5 -8.13 8.27 -0.93
N ALA A 6 -7.25 9.07 -1.55
CA ALA A 6 -6.86 8.88 -2.95
C ALA A 6 -6.08 7.55 -3.15
N TYR A 7 -5.22 7.19 -2.19
CA TYR A 7 -4.52 5.90 -2.21
C TYR A 7 -5.48 4.71 -2.08
N SER A 8 -6.51 4.81 -1.24
CA SER A 8 -7.52 3.75 -1.11
C SER A 8 -8.26 3.50 -2.44
N VAL A 9 -8.59 4.55 -3.20
CA VAL A 9 -9.22 4.42 -4.52
C VAL A 9 -8.30 3.69 -5.51
N LYS A 10 -7.01 4.05 -5.54
CA LYS A 10 -6.01 3.38 -6.38
C LYS A 10 -5.82 1.90 -6.02
N LEU A 11 -5.78 1.57 -4.72
CA LEU A 11 -5.67 0.20 -4.23
C LEU A 11 -6.86 -0.66 -4.67
N VAL A 12 -8.08 -0.15 -4.51
CA VAL A 12 -9.29 -0.87 -4.93
C VAL A 12 -9.30 -1.09 -6.44
N ALA A 13 -8.87 -0.09 -7.22
CA ALA A 13 -8.77 -0.21 -8.67
C ALA A 13 -7.72 -1.25 -9.10
N ALA A 14 -6.53 -1.25 -8.50
CA ALA A 14 -5.49 -2.25 -8.77
C ALA A 14 -5.94 -3.66 -8.34
N LEU A 15 -6.57 -3.80 -7.18
CA LEU A 15 -7.13 -5.06 -6.70
C LEU A 15 -8.22 -5.60 -7.62
N GLY A 16 -9.07 -4.73 -8.18
CA GLY A 16 -10.07 -5.11 -9.18
C GLY A 16 -9.45 -5.77 -10.42
N LYS A 17 -8.31 -5.25 -10.89
CA LYS A 17 -7.58 -5.83 -12.04
C LYS A 17 -6.91 -7.16 -11.71
N VAL A 18 -6.34 -7.28 -10.51
CA VAL A 18 -5.81 -8.57 -10.01
C VAL A 18 -6.91 -9.62 -9.92
N LYS A 19 -8.07 -9.26 -9.35
CA LYS A 19 -9.24 -10.16 -9.27
C LYS A 19 -9.82 -10.53 -10.64
N ALA A 20 -9.67 -9.66 -11.64
CA ALA A 20 -10.03 -9.94 -13.03
C ALA A 20 -9.02 -10.88 -13.75
N GLY A 21 -7.98 -11.35 -13.06
CA GLY A 21 -6.98 -12.27 -13.58
C GLY A 21 -5.71 -11.61 -14.10
N ASP A 22 -5.62 -10.28 -14.08
CA ASP A 22 -4.41 -9.55 -14.46
C ASP A 22 -3.48 -9.39 -13.25
N PHE A 23 -2.82 -10.50 -12.88
CA PHE A 23 -1.87 -10.57 -11.78
C PHE A 23 -0.65 -9.66 -11.97
N THR A 24 -0.44 -9.08 -13.16
CA THR A 24 0.62 -8.09 -13.34
C THR A 24 0.37 -6.84 -12.50
N TRP A 25 -0.87 -6.54 -12.12
CA TRP A 25 -1.19 -5.43 -11.22
C TRP A 25 -0.88 -5.70 -9.74
N LEU A 26 -0.42 -6.90 -9.38
CA LEU A 26 -0.11 -7.24 -7.99
C LEU A 26 1.24 -6.65 -7.56
N THR A 27 2.31 -6.88 -8.34
CA THR A 27 3.70 -6.59 -7.94
C THR A 27 4.55 -5.86 -8.98
N ARG A 28 3.98 -5.50 -10.14
CA ARG A 28 4.78 -4.95 -11.25
C ARG A 28 5.34 -3.56 -10.89
N PRO A 29 6.67 -3.39 -10.77
CA PRO A 29 7.30 -2.14 -10.32
C PRO A 29 7.05 -0.89 -11.20
N PRO A 30 7.00 -0.98 -12.55
CA PRO A 30 6.85 0.21 -13.39
C PRO A 30 5.42 0.78 -13.45
N ILE A 31 4.47 0.20 -12.72
CA ILE A 31 3.09 0.69 -12.67
C ILE A 31 2.70 0.97 -11.22
N ASP A 32 1.65 1.75 -11.03
CA ASP A 32 0.91 1.91 -9.76
C ASP A 32 0.22 0.57 -9.39
N SER A 33 1.02 -0.48 -9.23
CA SER A 33 0.60 -1.81 -8.82
C SER A 33 0.11 -1.75 -7.37
N TYR A 34 -0.70 -2.74 -7.00
CA TYR A 34 -1.24 -2.85 -5.65
C TYR A 34 -0.14 -2.78 -4.59
N GLN A 35 0.99 -3.47 -4.80
CA GLN A 35 2.13 -3.44 -3.88
C GLN A 35 2.78 -2.05 -3.77
N THR A 36 2.99 -1.34 -4.88
CA THR A 36 3.58 0.01 -4.86
C THR A 36 2.68 1.00 -4.12
N VAL A 37 1.39 1.04 -4.47
CA VAL A 37 0.42 1.95 -3.86
C VAL A 37 0.21 1.61 -2.38
N TRP A 38 0.21 0.32 -2.02
CA TRP A 38 0.13 -0.13 -0.64
C TRP A 38 1.34 0.34 0.16
N PHE A 39 2.54 0.18 -0.41
CA PHE A 39 3.78 0.58 0.23
C PHE A 39 3.79 2.08 0.54
N GLU A 40 3.46 2.93 -0.43
CA GLU A 40 3.40 4.38 -0.24
C GLU A 40 2.36 4.78 0.82
N TRP A 41 1.16 4.20 0.76
CA TRP A 41 0.10 4.46 1.74
C TRP A 41 0.49 4.02 3.16
N HIS A 42 1.14 2.87 3.28
CA HIS A 42 1.59 2.31 4.55
C HIS A 42 2.71 3.16 5.17
N GLU A 43 3.65 3.66 4.37
CA GLU A 43 4.68 4.60 4.83
C GLU A 43 4.06 5.92 5.32
N GLU A 44 3.07 6.46 4.60
CA GLU A 44 2.34 7.65 5.07
C GLU A 44 1.60 7.38 6.39
N LEU A 45 1.05 6.18 6.58
CA LEU A 45 0.37 5.78 7.82
C LEU A 45 1.34 5.66 8.99
N ILE A 46 2.51 5.05 8.78
CA ILE A 46 3.58 4.94 9.78
C ILE A 46 4.03 6.33 10.23
N GLY A 47 4.30 7.23 9.26
CA GLY A 47 4.69 8.61 9.56
C GLY A 47 3.59 9.38 10.29
N ALA A 48 2.32 9.19 9.90
CA ALA A 48 1.18 9.81 10.58
C ALA A 48 0.97 9.27 12.01
N ALA A 49 1.34 8.02 12.27
CA ALA A 49 1.33 7.42 13.60
C ALA A 49 2.51 7.89 14.48
N GLY A 50 3.43 8.70 13.95
CA GLY A 50 4.63 9.15 14.65
C GLY A 50 5.68 8.06 14.85
N LEU A 51 5.57 6.96 14.09
CA LEU A 51 6.49 5.83 14.13
C LEU A 51 7.48 5.94 12.97
N THR A 52 8.67 5.40 13.17
CA THR A 52 9.59 5.09 12.08
C THR A 52 9.24 3.74 11.46
N ARG A 53 9.65 3.52 10.21
CA ARG A 53 9.44 2.24 9.52
C ARG A 53 10.02 1.05 10.30
N GLU A 54 11.14 1.26 10.98
CA GLU A 54 11.80 0.27 11.81
C GLU A 54 11.00 -0.04 13.09
N GLU A 55 10.36 0.96 13.70
CA GLU A 55 9.49 0.76 14.86
C GLU A 55 8.17 0.08 14.49
N ALA A 56 7.61 0.42 13.32
CA ALA A 56 6.43 -0.24 12.78
C ALA A 56 6.71 -1.70 12.40
N ALA A 57 7.85 -1.99 11.78
CA ALA A 57 8.28 -3.37 11.48
C ALA A 57 8.45 -4.20 12.76
N ARG A 58 9.11 -3.63 13.78
CA ARG A 58 9.29 -4.28 15.09
C ARG A 58 7.99 -4.49 15.85
N SER A 59 6.98 -3.64 15.63
CA SER A 59 5.64 -3.80 16.20
C SER A 59 4.78 -4.81 15.42
N GLY A 60 5.07 -5.01 14.13
CA GLY A 60 4.39 -5.97 13.26
C GLY A 60 4.89 -7.42 13.41
N ASP A 61 6.11 -7.62 13.92
CA ASP A 61 6.70 -8.95 14.18
C ASP A 61 6.11 -9.69 15.40
N ALA A 62 5.06 -9.14 16.03
CA ALA A 62 4.27 -9.83 17.03
C ALA A 62 3.11 -10.61 16.36
N GLN A 63 3.41 -11.63 15.56
CA GLN A 63 2.41 -12.61 15.10
C GLN A 63 2.97 -14.02 14.97
#